data_AF-A0AAU7GZ86-F1
#
_entry.id   AF-A0AAU7GZ86-F1
#
_cell.length_a   1.000
_cell.length_b   1.000
_cell.length_c   1.000
_cell.angle_alpha   90.00
_cell.angle_beta   90.00
_cell.angle_gamma   90.00
#
_symmetry.space_group_name_H-M   'P 1'
#
loop_
_entity.id
_entity.type
_entity.pdbx_description
1 polymer ?
#
loop_
_entity_poly.entity_id
_entity_poly.type
_entity_poly.pdbx_seq_one_letter_code
_entity_poly.pdbx_strand_id
1 'polypeptide(L)'
;MKKGKRNDLKGQRLPRMKEALRVWNNFHSRIRNNVNYSTVNICDDWYLFSNFYYWYIDNVVDDWHLDKDILGRNEYSPSNCIFVPREINQLFREVPTSLSTGVVVNHKGYQAQATFDKKVHKFGTYPTVEEAHTAYVGLC
;
A
#
# COMPACT_ATOMS: atom_id res chain seq x y z
N MET A 1 7.04 -4.58 27.97
CA MET A 1 6.60 -3.17 27.88
C MET A 1 5.67 -3.02 26.68
N LYS A 2 4.45 -2.47 26.85
CA LYS A 2 3.61 -2.12 25.69
C LYS A 2 4.29 -0.94 24.97
N LYS A 3 4.69 -1.13 23.71
CA LYS A 3 5.28 -0.08 22.88
C LYS A 3 4.28 1.09 22.78
N GLY A 4 4.63 2.24 23.36
CA GLY A 4 3.74 3.39 23.48
C GLY A 4 3.91 4.34 22.30
N LYS A 5 2.95 4.35 21.39
CA LYS A 5 2.91 5.30 20.27
C LYS A 5 2.91 6.74 20.81
N ARG A 6 3.95 7.52 20.53
CA ARG A 6 4.14 8.90 21.05
C ARG A 6 4.46 9.88 19.94
N ASN A 7 3.67 10.95 19.86
CA ASN A 7 3.99 12.11 19.03
C ASN A 7 4.70 13.17 19.89
N ASP A 8 6.02 13.15 19.86
CA ASP A 8 6.94 14.06 20.55
C ASP A 8 7.19 15.37 19.81
N LEU A 9 6.80 15.47 18.53
CA LEU A 9 6.83 16.71 17.75
C LEU A 9 5.52 17.50 17.79
N LYS A 10 4.60 17.17 18.70
CA LYS A 10 3.29 17.82 18.80
C LYS A 10 3.45 19.33 19.02
N GLY A 11 2.79 20.12 18.17
CA GLY A 11 2.81 21.58 18.23
C GLY A 11 3.96 22.23 17.46
N GLN A 12 4.92 21.45 16.95
CA GLN A 12 5.97 21.98 16.10
C GLN A 12 5.46 22.27 14.68
N ARG A 13 6.07 23.26 14.03
CA ARG A 13 5.81 23.65 12.63
C ARG A 13 7.02 23.27 11.78
N LEU A 14 7.00 22.05 11.25
CA LEU A 14 8.04 21.55 10.35
C LEU A 14 7.46 21.28 8.94
N PRO A 15 8.29 21.27 7.89
CA PRO A 15 7.85 20.92 6.53
C PRO A 15 7.20 19.53 6.49
N ARG A 16 6.17 19.37 5.65
CA ARG A 16 5.45 18.10 5.42
C ARG A 16 4.94 17.39 6.68
N MET A 17 4.88 18.06 7.83
CA MET A 17 4.51 17.49 9.13
C MET A 17 3.15 16.77 9.09
N LYS A 18 2.15 17.38 8.43
CA LYS A 18 0.80 16.80 8.32
C LYS A 18 0.79 15.53 7.47
N GLU A 19 1.59 15.50 6.39
CA GLU A 19 1.72 14.34 5.50
C GLU A 19 2.40 13.19 6.23
N ALA A 20 3.57 13.45 6.84
CA ALA A 20 4.29 12.47 7.65
C ALA A 20 3.40 11.91 8.77
N LEU A 21 2.70 12.77 9.51
CA LEU A 21 1.80 12.35 10.58
C LEU A 21 0.65 11.49 10.07
N ARG A 22 0.11 11.79 8.89
CA ARG A 22 -0.92 10.96 8.25
C ARG A 22 -0.38 9.57 7.91
N VAL A 23 0.80 9.48 7.27
CA VAL A 23 1.41 8.18 6.92
C VAL A 23 1.71 7.38 8.18
N TRP A 24 2.32 8.00 9.18
CA TRP A 24 2.60 7.39 10.47
C TRP A 24 1.35 6.85 11.17
N ASN A 25 0.27 7.64 11.19
CA ASN A 25 -1.00 7.20 11.76
C ASN A 25 -1.63 6.05 10.99
N ASN A 26 -1.49 6.01 9.67
CA ASN A 26 -2.09 4.98 8.82
C ASN A 26 -1.58 3.59 9.15
N PHE A 27 -0.26 3.35 9.15
CA PHE A 27 0.25 1.99 9.40
C PHE A 27 0.02 1.53 10.85
N HIS A 28 0.15 2.44 11.82
CA HIS A 28 -0.23 2.17 13.22
C HIS A 28 -1.72 1.77 13.34
N SER A 29 -2.61 2.46 12.62
CA SER A 29 -4.04 2.13 12.62
C SER A 29 -4.32 0.80 11.93
N ARG A 30 -3.68 0.52 10.79
CA ARG A 30 -3.83 -0.74 10.06
C ARG A 30 -3.47 -1.93 10.94
N ILE A 31 -2.31 -1.90 11.58
CA ILE A 31 -1.86 -2.99 12.46
C ILE A 31 -2.79 -3.15 13.66
N ARG A 32 -3.27 -2.05 14.23
CA ARG A 32 -4.17 -2.11 15.39
C ARG A 32 -5.56 -2.64 15.06
N ASN A 33 -6.10 -2.31 13.88
CA ASN A 33 -7.52 -2.46 13.59
C ASN A 33 -7.83 -3.49 12.47
N ASN A 34 -6.82 -4.03 11.78
CA ASN A 34 -7.02 -4.96 10.67
C ASN A 34 -6.43 -6.33 10.99
N VAL A 35 -7.27 -7.36 11.00
CA VAL A 35 -6.89 -8.76 11.26
C VAL A 35 -5.84 -9.27 10.26
N ASN A 36 -5.88 -8.78 9.01
CA ASN A 36 -4.91 -9.13 7.97
C ASN A 36 -3.49 -8.62 8.27
N TYR A 37 -3.33 -7.73 9.25
CA TYR A 37 -2.03 -7.20 9.69
C TYR A 37 -1.60 -7.78 11.04
N SER A 38 -2.23 -8.87 11.51
CA SER A 38 -1.94 -9.50 12.80
C SER A 38 -0.51 -10.02 12.94
N THR A 39 0.16 -10.37 11.85
CA THR A 39 1.56 -10.80 11.81
C THR A 39 2.54 -9.66 11.51
N VAL A 40 2.02 -8.45 11.26
CA VAL A 40 2.81 -7.29 10.87
C VAL A 40 3.17 -6.47 12.10
N ASN A 41 4.45 -6.15 12.25
CA ASN A 41 4.98 -5.36 13.36
C ASN A 41 5.55 -4.02 12.90
N ILE A 42 5.95 -3.18 13.86
CA ILE A 42 6.63 -1.90 13.67
C ILE A 42 7.93 -1.97 14.48
N CYS A 43 9.05 -1.50 13.91
CA CYS A 43 10.28 -1.37 14.67
C CYS A 43 10.12 -0.41 15.84
N ASP A 44 10.95 -0.55 16.87
CA ASP A 44 10.82 0.23 18.11
C ASP A 44 10.93 1.74 17.86
N ASP A 45 11.84 2.14 16.97
CA ASP A 45 12.10 3.55 16.69
C ASP A 45 10.89 4.27 16.11
N TRP A 46 10.08 3.59 15.30
CA TRP A 46 8.88 4.18 14.68
C TRP A 46 7.66 4.24 15.59
N TYR A 47 7.80 3.92 16.89
CA TYR A 47 6.82 4.31 17.91
C TYR A 47 6.99 5.75 18.38
N LEU A 48 8.15 6.37 18.12
CA LEU A 48 8.39 7.78 18.31
C LEU A 48 8.22 8.51 16.98
N PHE A 49 7.37 9.53 16.94
CA PHE A 49 7.05 10.20 15.68
C PHE A 49 8.26 10.93 15.09
N SER A 50 9.13 11.54 15.89
CA SER A 50 10.34 12.21 15.41
C SER A 50 11.26 11.28 14.60
N ASN A 51 11.51 10.07 15.09
CA ASN A 51 12.33 9.08 14.38
C ASN A 51 11.74 8.72 13.01
N PHE A 52 10.43 8.48 12.94
CA PHE A 52 9.76 8.26 11.66
C PHE A 52 9.79 9.52 10.78
N TYR A 53 9.59 10.71 11.36
CA TYR A 53 9.53 11.98 10.64
C TYR A 53 10.84 12.29 9.91
N TYR A 54 11.99 12.16 10.58
CA TYR A 54 13.27 12.44 9.93
C TYR A 54 13.56 11.45 8.80
N TRP A 55 13.32 10.16 9.04
CA TRP A 55 13.41 9.16 7.97
C TRP A 55 12.44 9.47 6.82
N TYR A 56 11.21 9.88 7.12
CA TYR A 56 10.21 10.24 6.12
C TYR A 56 10.67 11.40 5.24
N ILE A 57 11.21 12.47 5.83
CA ILE A 57 11.68 13.65 5.08
C ILE A 57 12.82 13.29 4.14
N ASP A 58 13.73 12.42 4.57
CA ASP A 58 14.89 12.02 3.75
C ASP A 58 14.51 11.09 2.59
N ASN A 59 13.34 10.43 2.65
CA ASN A 59 12.96 9.38 1.70
C ASN A 59 11.67 9.66 0.91
N VAL A 60 10.87 10.65 1.31
CA VAL A 60 9.58 10.93 0.67
C VAL A 60 9.78 11.45 -0.75
N VAL A 61 8.99 10.90 -1.67
CA VAL A 61 8.82 11.39 -3.04
C VAL A 61 7.38 11.83 -3.21
N ASP A 62 7.17 12.95 -3.90
CA ASP A 62 5.83 13.47 -4.16
C ASP A 62 4.97 12.45 -4.90
N ASP A 63 3.71 12.34 -4.48
CA ASP A 63 2.71 11.39 -4.98
C ASP A 63 3.05 9.90 -4.82
N TRP A 64 4.13 9.57 -4.10
CA TRP A 64 4.49 8.18 -3.80
C TRP A 64 3.94 7.73 -2.44
N HIS A 65 3.69 6.43 -2.33
CA HIS A 65 3.13 5.79 -1.15
C HIS A 65 4.18 4.93 -0.46
N LEU A 66 4.21 5.02 0.89
CA LEU A 66 4.99 4.11 1.71
C LEU A 66 4.44 2.68 1.58
N ASP A 67 5.32 1.75 1.25
CA ASP A 67 5.00 0.33 1.13
C ASP A 67 6.04 -0.55 1.83
N LYS A 68 5.58 -1.62 2.50
CA LYS A 68 6.46 -2.65 3.12
C LYS A 68 6.47 -3.96 2.35
N ASP A 69 5.42 -4.22 1.56
CA ASP A 69 5.10 -5.51 0.98
C ASP A 69 5.99 -5.78 -0.24
N ILE A 70 6.41 -4.72 -0.93
CA ILE A 70 7.34 -4.81 -2.08
C ILE A 70 8.68 -5.45 -1.71
N LEU A 71 9.17 -5.25 -0.48
CA LEU A 71 10.41 -5.88 0.01
C LEU A 71 10.15 -7.23 0.71
N GLY A 72 8.89 -7.69 0.75
CA GLY A 72 8.51 -9.03 1.21
C GLY A 72 8.62 -9.27 2.72
N ARG A 73 8.60 -8.22 3.55
CA ARG A 73 8.80 -8.33 5.01
C ARG A 73 7.57 -7.91 5.82
N ASN A 74 7.43 -8.49 7.01
CA ASN A 74 6.30 -8.28 7.93
C ASN A 74 6.59 -7.21 9.00
N GLU A 75 7.42 -6.22 8.70
CA GLU A 75 7.74 -5.14 9.64
C GLU A 75 7.83 -3.79 8.94
N TYR A 76 7.20 -2.76 9.51
CA TYR A 76 7.45 -1.37 9.16
C TYR A 76 8.74 -0.87 9.84
N SER A 77 9.78 -0.66 9.04
CA SER A 77 11.08 -0.15 9.49
C SER A 77 11.84 0.49 8.33
N PRO A 78 12.90 1.31 8.60
CA PRO A 78 13.68 1.97 7.56
C PRO A 78 14.26 1.04 6.49
N SER A 79 14.61 -0.19 6.86
CA SER A 79 15.20 -1.19 5.95
C SER A 79 14.17 -1.99 5.15
N ASN A 80 12.91 -1.97 5.59
CA ASN A 80 11.84 -2.81 5.05
C ASN A 80 10.75 -2.00 4.35
N CYS A 81 10.83 -0.67 4.39
CA CYS A 81 9.88 0.22 3.75
C CYS A 81 10.55 1.07 2.69
N ILE A 82 9.80 1.30 1.62
CA ILE A 82 10.20 2.15 0.50
C ILE A 82 9.01 2.97 0.03
N PHE A 83 9.27 4.17 -0.50
CA PHE A 83 8.24 4.90 -1.23
C PHE A 83 8.18 4.37 -2.65
N VAL A 84 6.97 4.16 -3.16
CA VAL A 84 6.75 3.72 -4.54
C VAL A 84 5.61 4.49 -5.19
N PRO A 85 5.58 4.61 -6.53
CA PRO A 85 4.42 5.10 -7.23
C PRO A 85 3.17 4.31 -6.84
N ARG A 86 2.04 4.99 -6.80
CA ARG A 86 0.75 4.39 -6.42
C ARG A 86 0.37 3.24 -7.36
N GLU A 87 0.77 3.32 -8.61
CA GLU A 87 0.53 2.35 -9.67
C GLU A 87 1.27 1.04 -9.37
N ILE A 88 2.53 1.14 -8.95
CA ILE A 88 3.37 0.00 -8.56
C ILE A 88 2.80 -0.69 -7.32
N ASN A 89 2.40 0.08 -6.30
CA ASN A 89 1.76 -0.47 -5.11
C ASN A 89 0.48 -1.25 -5.46
N GLN A 90 -0.33 -0.74 -6.40
CA GLN A 90 -1.55 -1.43 -6.84
C GLN A 90 -1.28 -2.73 -7.60
N LEU A 91 -0.19 -2.82 -8.35
CA LEU A 91 0.16 -4.02 -9.10
C LEU A 91 0.48 -5.21 -8.18
N PHE A 92 1.19 -4.96 -7.07
CA PHE A 92 1.60 -6.00 -6.12
C PHE A 92 0.55 -6.32 -5.05
N ARG A 93 -0.61 -5.67 -5.09
CA ARG A 93 -1.71 -5.97 -4.17
C ARG A 93 -2.50 -7.16 -4.66
N GLU A 94 -2.35 -8.28 -3.98
CA GLU A 94 -3.29 -9.39 -4.09
C GLU A 94 -4.67 -8.92 -3.60
N VAL A 95 -5.55 -8.62 -4.54
CA VAL A 95 -6.96 -8.36 -4.23
C VAL A 95 -7.62 -9.72 -4.07
N PRO A 96 -8.17 -10.06 -2.88
CA PRO A 96 -8.97 -11.27 -2.74
C PRO A 96 -10.24 -11.06 -3.57
N THR A 97 -10.30 -11.73 -4.71
CA THR A 97 -11.43 -11.75 -5.62
C THR A 97 -11.91 -13.19 -5.78
N SER A 98 -13.23 -13.38 -5.89
CA SER A 98 -13.82 -14.69 -6.21
C SER A 98 -13.51 -15.13 -7.66
N LEU A 99 -12.98 -14.21 -8.45
CA LEU A 99 -12.41 -14.41 -9.77
C LEU A 99 -10.90 -14.17 -9.71
N SER A 100 -10.16 -14.51 -10.75
CA SER A 100 -8.73 -14.17 -10.83
C SER A 100 -8.49 -12.65 -10.84
N THR A 101 -7.35 -12.21 -10.31
CA THR A 101 -6.93 -10.79 -10.28
C THR A 101 -7.04 -10.16 -11.67
N GLY A 102 -7.60 -8.95 -11.76
CA GLY A 102 -7.80 -8.24 -13.02
C GLY A 102 -9.05 -8.62 -13.81
N VAL A 103 -9.88 -9.54 -13.31
CA VAL A 103 -11.10 -10.01 -13.98
C VAL A 103 -12.36 -9.51 -13.27
N VAL A 104 -13.33 -9.01 -14.04
CA VAL A 104 -14.65 -8.56 -13.56
C VAL A 104 -15.76 -9.20 -14.40
N VAL A 105 -16.86 -9.67 -13.77
CA VAL A 105 -18.02 -10.16 -14.54
C VAL A 105 -18.76 -8.99 -15.19
N ASN A 106 -19.12 -9.15 -16.46
CA ASN A 106 -19.96 -8.24 -17.22
C ASN A 106 -21.10 -9.02 -17.90
N HIS A 107 -22.12 -8.32 -18.43
CA HIS A 107 -23.26 -8.91 -19.12
C HIS A 107 -22.90 -9.75 -20.36
N LYS A 108 -21.66 -9.64 -20.87
CA LYS A 108 -21.15 -10.36 -22.05
C LYS A 108 -20.13 -11.46 -21.72
N GLY A 109 -19.79 -11.68 -20.44
CA GLY A 109 -18.75 -12.61 -20.02
C GLY A 109 -17.79 -12.01 -18.98
N TYR A 110 -16.50 -12.35 -19.08
CA TYR A 110 -15.46 -11.97 -18.13
C TYR A 110 -14.55 -10.89 -18.72
N GLN A 111 -14.52 -9.72 -18.09
CA GLN A 111 -13.76 -8.56 -18.56
C GLN A 111 -12.39 -8.48 -17.88
N ALA A 112 -11.33 -8.42 -18.69
CA ALA A 112 -9.99 -8.08 -18.23
C ALA A 112 -9.85 -6.56 -18.11
N GLN A 113 -9.47 -6.06 -16.94
CA GLN A 113 -9.28 -4.63 -16.72
C GLN A 113 -8.29 -4.31 -15.59
N ALA A 114 -7.63 -3.16 -15.70
CA ALA A 114 -6.82 -2.56 -14.63
C ALA A 114 -7.27 -1.12 -14.38
N THR A 115 -6.99 -0.61 -13.18
CA THR A 115 -7.16 0.82 -12.88
C THR A 115 -5.81 1.45 -12.62
N PHE A 116 -5.44 2.42 -13.44
CA PHE A 116 -4.25 3.27 -13.26
C PHE A 116 -4.61 4.70 -13.68
N ASP A 117 -3.90 5.72 -13.17
CA ASP A 117 -4.23 7.14 -13.40
C ASP A 117 -5.68 7.56 -13.09
N LYS A 118 -6.31 6.90 -12.10
CA LYS A 118 -7.73 7.07 -11.74
C LYS A 118 -8.71 6.73 -12.89
N LYS A 119 -8.25 6.04 -13.93
CA LYS A 119 -9.04 5.59 -15.07
C LYS A 119 -9.05 4.06 -15.14
N VAL A 120 -10.17 3.51 -15.60
CA VAL A 120 -10.30 2.07 -15.84
C VAL A 120 -9.87 1.79 -17.28
N HIS A 121 -8.86 0.96 -17.44
CA HIS A 121 -8.39 0.46 -18.71
C HIS A 121 -8.92 -0.94 -18.94
N LYS A 122 -9.57 -1.14 -20.08
CA LYS A 122 -10.27 -2.37 -20.45
C LYS A 122 -9.44 -3.08 -21.51
N PHE A 123 -9.11 -4.34 -21.27
CA PHE A 123 -8.23 -5.13 -22.16
C PHE A 123 -8.99 -6.13 -23.03
N GLY A 124 -10.26 -6.37 -22.72
CA GLY A 124 -11.13 -7.24 -23.50
C GLY A 124 -12.22 -7.87 -22.65
N THR A 125 -13.15 -8.55 -23.30
CA THR A 125 -14.15 -9.41 -22.66
C THR A 125 -14.04 -10.80 -23.27
N TYR A 126 -13.99 -11.81 -22.41
CA TYR A 126 -13.69 -13.20 -22.76
C TYR A 126 -14.78 -14.15 -22.24
N PRO A 127 -15.00 -15.28 -22.90
CA PRO A 127 -15.92 -16.33 -22.45
C PRO A 127 -15.59 -16.95 -21.08
N THR A 128 -14.32 -17.02 -20.68
CA THR A 128 -13.88 -17.66 -19.42
C THR A 128 -13.06 -16.74 -18.53
N VAL A 129 -12.99 -17.08 -17.23
CA VAL A 129 -12.15 -16.37 -16.25
C VAL A 129 -10.67 -16.51 -16.61
N GLU A 130 -10.25 -17.70 -17.04
CA GLU A 130 -8.88 -18.05 -17.38
C GLU A 130 -8.36 -17.24 -18.58
N GLU A 131 -9.17 -17.07 -19.62
CA GLU A 131 -8.82 -16.27 -20.80
C GLU A 131 -8.71 -14.79 -20.43
N ALA A 132 -9.66 -14.26 -19.65
CA ALA A 132 -9.62 -12.89 -19.17
C ALA A 132 -8.39 -12.64 -18.26
N HIS A 133 -8.06 -13.59 -17.40
CA HIS A 133 -6.89 -13.49 -16.53
C HIS A 133 -5.58 -13.55 -17.33
N THR A 134 -5.50 -14.44 -18.31
CA THR A 134 -4.33 -14.53 -19.20
C THR A 134 -4.10 -13.22 -19.95
N ALA A 135 -5.16 -12.60 -20.44
CA ALA A 135 -5.09 -11.29 -21.08
C ALA A 135 -4.65 -10.16 -20.13
N TYR A 136 -5.02 -10.25 -18.85
CA TYR A 136 -4.57 -9.32 -17.81
C TYR A 136 -3.09 -9.49 -17.46
N VAL A 137 -2.63 -10.73 -17.27
CA VAL A 137 -1.23 -11.03 -16.90
C VAL A 137 -0.27 -10.77 -18.05
N GLY A 138 -0.66 -11.05 -19.30
CA GLY A 138 0.17 -10.81 -20.48
C GLY A 138 0.50 -9.33 -20.77
N LEU A 139 -0.02 -8.40 -19.94
CA LEU A 139 0.22 -6.96 -20.02
C LEU A 139 1.09 -6.44 -18.86
N CYS A 140 1.45 -7.28 -17.89
CA CYS A 140 2.32 -6.97 -16.75
C CYS A 140 3.75 -7.48 -17.01
#